data_AF-A0A9D8S0L5-F1
#
_entry.id   AF-A0A9D8S0L5-F1
#
_cell.length_a   1.000
_cell.length_b   1.000
_cell.length_c   1.000
_cell.angle_alpha   90.00
_cell.angle_beta   90.00
_cell.angle_gamma   90.00
#
_symmetry.space_group_name_H-M   'P 1'
#
loop_
_entity.id
_entity.type
_entity.pdbx_description
1 polymer ?
#
loop_
_entity_poly.entity_id
_entity_poly.type
_entity_poly.pdbx_seq_one_letter_code
_entity_poly.pdbx_strand_id
1 'polypeptide(L)'
;MLEVVINQAVYVQENLEQQRNFLNNQIWELERVMQDLNGLSDMTGPLSALRRERESLQESKRTLDKMAQCLDKTILYYNSCENRICDDVQQEAIVYRRHTIGTGSPQNISGLPHSVLYE
;
A
#
# COMPACT_ATOMS: atom_id res chain seq x y z
N MET A 1 14.18 -4.67 -1.12
CA MET A 1 13.01 -5.58 -1.16
C MET A 1 11.71 -4.78 -1.04
N LEU A 2 11.59 -3.90 -0.04
CA LEU A 2 10.41 -3.04 0.14
C LEU A 2 10.15 -2.12 -1.07
N GLU A 3 11.19 -1.46 -1.58
CA GLU A 3 11.13 -0.61 -2.78
C GLU A 3 10.58 -1.34 -4.02
N VAL A 4 10.95 -2.60 -4.22
CA VAL A 4 10.43 -3.44 -5.32
C VAL A 4 8.94 -3.72 -5.14
N VAL A 5 8.49 -3.98 -3.91
CA VAL A 5 7.07 -4.22 -3.59
C VAL A 5 6.24 -2.95 -3.78
N ILE A 6 6.79 -1.79 -3.40
CA ILE A 6 6.13 -0.49 -3.60
C ILE A 6 5.99 -0.18 -5.09
N ASN A 7 7.05 -0.34 -5.87
CA ASN A 7 7.00 -0.13 -7.33
C ASN A 7 6.00 -1.08 -8.02
N GLN A 8 5.93 -2.33 -7.57
CA GLN A 8 4.93 -3.29 -8.05
C GLN A 8 3.50 -2.83 -7.69
N ALA A 9 3.28 -2.33 -6.48
CA ALA A 9 1.97 -1.85 -6.04
C ALA A 9 1.52 -0.61 -6.82
N VAL A 10 2.44 0.33 -7.11
CA VAL A 10 2.18 1.50 -7.95
C VAL A 10 1.78 1.08 -9.37
N TYR A 11 2.51 0.15 -9.97
CA TYR A 11 2.15 -0.37 -11.30
C TYR A 11 0.76 -1.02 -11.33
N VAL A 12 0.42 -1.80 -10.30
CA VAL A 12 -0.91 -2.41 -10.20
C VAL A 12 -1.99 -1.34 -10.03
N GLN A 13 -1.72 -0.27 -9.28
CA GLN A 13 -2.64 0.85 -9.08
C GLN A 13 -2.94 1.59 -10.39
N GLU A 14 -1.91 1.89 -11.19
CA GLU A 14 -2.08 2.51 -12.52
C GLU A 14 -2.94 1.63 -13.44
N ASN A 15 -2.70 0.32 -13.45
CA ASN A 15 -3.47 -0.62 -14.25
C ASN A 15 -4.94 -0.67 -13.80
N LEU A 16 -5.19 -0.73 -12.48
CA LEU A 16 -6.55 -0.68 -11.94
C LEU A 16 -7.27 0.62 -12.31
N GLU A 17 -6.57 1.75 -12.31
CA GLU A 17 -7.15 3.03 -12.71
C GLU A 17 -7.53 3.04 -14.19
N GLN A 18 -6.67 2.52 -15.07
CA GLN A 18 -6.99 2.35 -16.49
C GLN A 18 -8.22 1.46 -16.69
N GLN A 19 -8.31 0.33 -15.97
CA GLN A 19 -9.47 -0.57 -16.04
C GLN A 19 -10.75 0.10 -15.52
N ARG A 20 -10.68 0.89 -14.45
CA ARG A 20 -11.82 1.66 -13.93
C ARG A 20 -12.30 2.69 -14.94
N ASN A 21 -11.37 3.41 -15.60
CA ASN A 21 -11.70 4.39 -16.62
C ASN A 21 -12.36 3.73 -17.84
N PHE A 22 -11.85 2.57 -18.26
CA PHE A 22 -12.47 1.79 -19.32
C PHE A 22 -13.91 1.37 -18.98
N LEU A 23 -14.14 0.82 -17.78
CA LEU A 23 -15.49 0.46 -17.33
C LEU A 23 -16.42 1.67 -17.22
N ASN A 24 -15.93 2.82 -16.76
CA ASN A 24 -16.73 4.05 -16.71
C ASN A 24 -17.21 4.46 -18.10
N ASN A 25 -16.32 4.41 -19.09
CA ASN A 25 -16.68 4.74 -20.47
C ASN A 25 -17.72 3.76 -21.01
N GLN A 26 -17.55 2.45 -20.79
CA GLN A 26 -18.53 1.45 -21.21
C GLN A 26 -19.89 1.66 -20.54
N ILE A 27 -19.93 1.88 -19.23
CA ILE A 27 -21.18 2.16 -18.49
C ILE A 27 -21.87 3.41 -19.05
N TRP A 28 -21.11 4.47 -19.30
CA TRP A 28 -21.65 5.71 -19.85
C TRP A 28 -22.23 5.54 -21.26
N GLU A 29 -21.51 4.83 -22.14
CA GLU A 29 -22.01 4.49 -23.48
C GLU A 29 -23.29 3.65 -23.40
N LEU A 30 -23.33 2.68 -22.48
CA LEU A 30 -24.49 1.83 -22.29
C LEU A 30 -25.71 2.62 -21.79
N GLU A 31 -25.50 3.54 -20.85
CA GLU A 31 -26.53 4.47 -20.38
C GLU A 31 -27.04 5.38 -21.49
N ARG A 32 -26.15 5.87 -22.36
CA ARG A 32 -26.53 6.68 -23.53
C ARG A 32 -27.39 5.88 -24.51
N VAL A 33 -26.96 4.67 -24.90
CA VAL A 33 -27.72 3.79 -25.79
C VAL A 33 -29.07 3.44 -25.18
N MET A 34 -29.12 3.16 -23.88
CA MET A 34 -30.38 2.91 -23.20
C MET A 34 -31.33 4.12 -23.24
N GLN A 35 -30.82 5.35 -23.15
CA GLN A 35 -31.62 6.57 -23.30
C GLN A 35 -32.13 6.73 -24.74
N ASP A 36 -31.28 6.50 -25.74
CA ASP A 36 -31.64 6.60 -27.16
C ASP A 36 -32.74 5.60 -27.55
N LEU A 37 -32.68 4.40 -26.96
CA LEU A 37 -33.70 3.36 -27.16
C LEU A 37 -34.99 3.62 -26.36
N ASN A 38 -34.93 4.50 -25.34
CA ASN A 38 -36.07 4.79 -24.50
C ASN A 38 -37.04 5.72 -25.24
N GLY A 39 -38.11 5.16 -25.77
CA GLY A 39 -39.10 5.88 -26.58
C GLY A 39 -39.33 5.27 -27.96
N LEU A 40 -38.49 4.31 -28.36
CA LEU A 40 -38.74 3.48 -29.53
C LEU A 40 -39.70 2.33 -29.17
N SER A 41 -40.63 2.02 -30.07
CA SER A 41 -41.53 0.87 -29.92
C SER A 41 -40.76 -0.44 -29.93
N ASP A 42 -41.24 -1.42 -29.15
CA ASP A 42 -40.69 -2.80 -29.07
C ASP A 42 -39.26 -2.95 -28.53
N MET A 43 -38.71 -1.93 -27.85
CA MET A 43 -37.36 -1.99 -27.26
C MET A 43 -37.28 -2.58 -25.85
N THR A 44 -38.39 -3.07 -25.28
CA THR A 44 -38.43 -3.60 -23.90
C THR A 44 -37.43 -4.74 -23.67
N GLY A 45 -37.31 -5.67 -24.61
CA GLY A 45 -36.36 -6.78 -24.56
C GLY A 45 -34.90 -6.29 -24.55
N PRO A 46 -34.44 -5.57 -25.59
CA PRO A 46 -33.11 -4.97 -25.65
C PRO A 46 -32.77 -4.09 -24.43
N LEU A 47 -33.68 -3.23 -23.98
CA LEU A 47 -33.49 -2.39 -22.80
C LEU A 47 -33.27 -3.21 -21.53
N SER A 48 -33.98 -4.34 -21.38
CA SER A 48 -33.80 -5.24 -20.24
C SER A 48 -32.45 -5.98 -20.26
N ALA A 49 -31.93 -6.30 -21.44
CA ALA A 49 -30.62 -6.91 -21.60
C ALA A 49 -29.51 -5.89 -21.26
N LEU A 50 -29.61 -4.68 -21.80
CA LEU A 50 -28.68 -3.59 -21.51
C LEU A 50 -28.68 -3.22 -20.02
N ARG A 51 -29.84 -3.19 -19.34
CA ARG A 51 -29.89 -2.98 -17.88
C ARG A 51 -29.08 -4.01 -17.10
N ARG A 52 -29.21 -5.29 -17.44
CA ARG A 52 -28.47 -6.38 -16.79
C ARG A 52 -26.97 -6.27 -17.05
N GLU A 53 -26.59 -5.92 -18.27
CA GLU A 53 -25.18 -5.71 -18.63
C GLU A 53 -24.58 -4.52 -17.85
N ARG A 54 -25.31 -3.40 -17.76
CA ARG A 54 -24.94 -2.24 -16.94
C ARG A 54 -24.74 -2.63 -15.48
N GLU A 55 -25.65 -3.40 -14.90
CA GLU A 55 -25.54 -3.88 -13.51
C GLU A 55 -24.29 -4.76 -13.32
N SER A 56 -24.00 -5.64 -14.28
CA SER A 56 -22.78 -6.46 -14.27
C SER A 56 -21.52 -5.60 -14.30
N LEU A 57 -21.45 -4.61 -15.20
CA LEU A 57 -20.31 -3.69 -15.29
C LEU A 57 -20.14 -2.85 -14.02
N GLN A 58 -21.24 -2.41 -13.40
CA GLN A 58 -21.21 -1.70 -12.13
C GLN A 58 -20.64 -2.56 -11.01
N GLU A 59 -20.96 -3.86 -10.98
CA GLU A 59 -20.40 -4.77 -9.97
C GLU A 59 -18.90 -5.04 -10.20
N SER A 60 -18.48 -5.20 -11.45
CA SER A 60 -17.05 -5.26 -11.79
C SER A 60 -16.31 -4.00 -11.35
N LYS A 61 -16.87 -2.81 -11.58
CA LYS A 61 -16.30 -1.54 -11.13
C LYS A 61 -16.17 -1.49 -9.60
N ARG A 62 -17.21 -1.88 -8.85
CA ARG A 62 -17.15 -1.94 -7.39
C ARG A 62 -16.08 -2.90 -6.89
N THR A 63 -15.86 -4.00 -7.60
CA THR A 63 -14.79 -4.95 -7.27
C THR A 63 -13.42 -4.32 -7.46
N LEU A 64 -13.18 -3.62 -8.57
CA LEU A 64 -11.94 -2.88 -8.80
C LEU A 64 -11.73 -1.77 -7.76
N ASP A 65 -12.79 -1.06 -7.37
CA ASP A 65 -12.73 -0.03 -6.32
C ASP A 65 -12.25 -0.64 -4.98
N LYS A 66 -12.75 -1.82 -4.61
CA LYS A 66 -12.32 -2.54 -3.41
C LYS A 66 -10.87 -3.01 -3.49
N MET A 67 -10.44 -3.49 -4.66
CA MET A 67 -9.04 -3.89 -4.89
C MET A 67 -8.10 -2.70 -4.73
N ALA A 68 -8.43 -1.56 -5.33
CA ALA A 68 -7.65 -0.32 -5.20
C ALA A 68 -7.55 0.11 -3.73
N GLN A 69 -8.66 0.14 -2.98
CA GLN A 69 -8.65 0.46 -1.55
C GLN A 69 -7.80 -0.52 -0.72
N CYS A 70 -7.77 -1.80 -1.09
CA CYS A 70 -6.95 -2.79 -0.43
C CYS A 70 -5.46 -2.50 -0.65
N LEU A 71 -5.08 -2.22 -1.91
CA LEU A 71 -3.72 -1.84 -2.28
C LEU A 71 -3.26 -0.56 -1.57
N ASP A 72 -4.09 0.48 -1.53
CA ASP A 72 -3.78 1.72 -0.81
C ASP A 72 -3.47 1.44 0.67
N LYS A 73 -4.28 0.60 1.32
CA LYS A 73 -4.04 0.17 2.72
C LYS A 73 -2.75 -0.63 2.88
N THR A 74 -2.46 -1.52 1.93
CA THR A 74 -1.23 -2.31 1.94
C THR A 74 0.01 -1.42 1.80
N ILE A 75 -0.01 -0.43 0.90
CA ILE A 75 1.08 0.54 0.74
C ILE A 75 1.29 1.33 2.03
N LEU A 76 0.21 1.85 2.63
CA LEU A 76 0.26 2.57 3.91
C LEU A 76 0.86 1.71 5.03
N TYR A 77 0.49 0.43 5.09
CA TYR A 77 1.02 -0.51 6.08
C TYR A 77 2.52 -0.71 5.90
N TYR A 78 2.99 -0.93 4.66
CA TYR A 78 4.42 -1.09 4.38
C TYR A 78 5.23 0.17 4.73
N ASN A 79 4.74 1.35 4.37
CA ASN A 79 5.39 2.61 4.72
C ASN A 79 5.47 2.81 6.24
N SER A 80 4.42 2.42 6.99
CA SER A 80 4.41 2.48 8.45
C SER A 80 5.43 1.51 9.07
N CYS A 81 5.54 0.30 8.53
CA CYS A 81 6.57 -0.66 8.95
C CYS A 81 7.99 -0.14 8.68
N GLU A 82 8.23 0.48 7.53
CA GLU A 82 9.53 1.06 7.19
C GLU A 82 9.92 2.17 8.17
N ASN A 83 9.01 3.10 8.45
CA ASN A 83 9.23 4.17 9.41
C ASN A 83 9.56 3.64 10.81
N ARG A 84 8.84 2.61 11.28
CA ARG A 84 9.12 1.98 12.58
C ARG A 84 10.48 1.30 12.63
N ILE A 85 10.89 0.61 11.56
CA ILE A 85 12.23 0.00 11.49
C ILE A 85 13.29 1.09 11.51
N CYS A 86 13.09 2.19 10.78
CA CYS A 86 14.01 3.34 10.83
C CYS A 86 14.10 3.95 12.24
N ASP A 87 12.98 4.07 12.95
CA ASP A 87 12.94 4.60 14.32
C ASP A 87 13.61 3.65 15.33
N ASP A 88 13.35 2.34 15.25
CA ASP A 88 13.95 1.32 16.13
C ASP A 88 15.46 1.16 15.87
N VAL A 89 15.90 1.21 14.60
CA VAL A 89 17.34 1.19 14.24
C VAL A 89 18.06 2.45 14.71
N GLN A 90 17.39 3.60 14.76
CA GLN A 90 17.95 4.81 15.38
C GLN A 90 18.04 4.71 16.92
N GLN A 91 17.18 3.93 17.57
CA GLN A 91 17.29 3.64 19.01
C GLN A 91 18.33 2.57 19.34
N GLU A 92 18.55 1.58 18.47
CA GLU A 92 19.57 0.53 18.63
C GLU A 92 20.98 0.93 18.18
N ALA A 93 21.20 2.18 17.78
CA ALA A 93 22.54 2.77 17.71
C ALA A 93 23.13 3.01 19.12
N ILE A 94 23.20 1.96 19.93
CA ILE A 94 24.08 1.89 21.09
C ILE A 94 25.49 1.97 20.53
N VAL A 95 26.09 3.16 20.62
CA VAL A 95 27.49 3.41 20.29
C VAL A 95 28.35 2.53 21.20
N TYR A 96 28.74 1.35 20.72
CA TYR A 96 29.83 0.59 21.33
C TYR A 96 31.13 1.37 21.09
N ARG A 97 31.45 2.29 22.01
CA ARG A 97 32.81 2.85 22.10
C ARG A 97 33.74 1.66 22.33
N ARG A 98 34.58 1.38 21.34
CA ARG A 98 35.63 0.36 21.38
C ARG A 98 36.52 0.64 22.60
N HIS A 99 36.27 -0.04 23.72
CA HIS A 99 37.23 -0.13 24.80
C HIS A 99 38.40 -0.95 24.27
N THR A 100 39.56 -0.32 24.07
CA THR A 100 40.81 -1.04 23.93
C THR A 100 41.08 -1.72 25.26
N ILE A 101 40.72 -2.99 25.34
CA ILE A 101 41.13 -3.86 26.44
C ILE A 101 42.64 -3.99 26.30
N GLY A 102 43.37 -3.20 27.08
CA GLY A 102 44.79 -3.43 27.32
C GLY A 102 44.97 -4.84 27.87
N THR A 103 45.97 -5.54 27.37
CA THR A 103 46.37 -6.87 27.85
C THR A 103 46.86 -6.75 29.30
N GLY A 104 45.94 -6.77 30.26
CA GLY A 104 46.20 -6.77 31.69
C GLY A 104 45.85 -8.13 32.27
N SER A 105 46.84 -8.80 32.86
CA SER A 105 46.75 -10.14 33.47
C SER A 105 45.56 -10.26 34.45
N PRO A 106 44.87 -11.42 34.53
CA PRO A 106 43.55 -11.56 35.18
C PRO A 106 43.59 -11.60 36.72
N GLN A 107 44.56 -10.95 37.37
CA GLN A 107 44.77 -11.12 38.81
C GLN A 107 44.15 -10.03 39.69
N ASN A 108 43.60 -8.95 39.14
CA ASN A 108 43.00 -7.89 39.97
C ASN A 108 41.66 -7.42 39.40
N ILE A 109 40.59 -8.14 39.71
CA ILE A 109 39.23 -7.58 39.66
C ILE A 109 38.70 -7.58 41.08
N SER A 110 38.92 -6.47 41.79
CA SER A 110 38.19 -6.14 43.00
C SER A 110 37.47 -4.82 42.76
N GLY A 111 36.15 -4.93 42.63
CA GLY A 111 35.15 -3.90 42.93
C GLY A 111 35.46 -2.46 42.50
N LEU A 112 34.85 -2.05 41.38
CA LEU A 112 34.39 -0.68 41.18
C LEU A 112 33.59 -0.18 42.41
N PRO A 113 33.32 1.13 42.59
CA PRO A 113 33.83 2.33 41.90
C PRO A 113 34.29 3.42 42.90
N HIS A 114 35.30 4.26 42.57
CA HIS A 114 35.40 5.60 43.17
C HIS A 114 35.88 6.62 42.13
N SER A 115 34.99 7.58 41.87
CA SER A 115 35.24 8.94 41.40
C SER A 115 36.43 9.58 42.13
N VAL A 116 37.29 10.44 41.59
CA VAL A 116 37.08 11.74 40.92
C VAL A 116 38.42 12.16 40.29
N LEU A 117 38.35 12.91 39.18
CA LEU A 117 39.46 13.63 38.53
C LEU A 117 40.08 14.72 39.43
N TYR A 118 41.40 14.71 39.56
CA TYR A 118 42.30 15.88 39.56
C TYR A 118 43.58 15.37 38.85
N GLU A 119 44.18 16.05 37.88
CA GLU A 119 44.14 17.47 37.47
C GLU A 119 43.66 17.67 36.02
#